data_AF-G8YNX9-F1
#
_entry.id   AF-G8YNX9-F1
#
_cell.length_a   1.000
_cell.length_b   1.000
_cell.length_c   1.000
_cell.angle_alpha   90.00
_cell.angle_beta   90.00
_cell.angle_gamma   90.00
#
_symmetry.space_group_name_H-M   'P 1'
#
loop_
_entity.id
_entity.type
_entity.pdbx_description
1 polymer ?
#
loop_
_entity_poly.entity_id
_entity_poly.type
_entity_poly.pdbx_seq_one_letter_code
_entity_poly.pdbx_strand_id
1 'polypeptide(L)'
;MESIKDKLIIRYAEKVLERARNNPEKVVMNANSIKDKQFLWSIASMLGSIKKYKDPSKTDKALEAIDLGRIYENAEKLEKEAHSKSDGSELAYQDFLVKSLLPYFKNSFFKWVNAPECPQCHHNGDNLIRKGILDPPSPNPHEISSIEDYFCKDCQVRVTFPRYNDCVKLLETRSGRCGEWVNCFLLILCAVLGEETFVRYVWNKEDHVWCEYYSNALKRWVHLDPCEGAFDEPSIYCENWGKKMSWCFGFGETYIFDLSAKYITKPDKQINKKNFVSSLENVNRFVVFLNQKLLLQYFQEKIDCKPISNDKKMQELYYSVILVHNKELKSLRQQPAATSSENVSKGRQSGNSEWVKARGEDGT
;
A
#
# COMPACT_ATOMS: atom_id res chain seq x y z
N MET A 1 -37.03 -1.18 -22.62
CA MET A 1 -36.71 0.26 -22.74
C MET A 1 -35.61 0.53 -21.72
N GLU A 2 -34.42 0.94 -22.16
CA GLU A 2 -33.28 1.16 -21.27
C GLU A 2 -33.55 2.35 -20.33
N SER A 3 -33.23 2.21 -19.04
CA SER A 3 -33.55 3.23 -18.02
C SER A 3 -32.81 4.54 -18.28
N ILE A 4 -33.43 5.69 -17.99
CA ILE A 4 -32.76 7.01 -18.04
C ILE A 4 -31.49 7.01 -17.19
N LYS A 5 -31.51 6.29 -16.06
CA LYS A 5 -30.35 6.09 -15.20
C LYS A 5 -29.16 5.52 -15.98
N ASP A 6 -29.39 4.47 -16.76
CA ASP A 6 -28.34 3.74 -17.46
C ASP A 6 -27.74 4.62 -18.57
N LYS A 7 -28.60 5.34 -19.30
CA LYS A 7 -28.14 6.30 -20.33
C LYS A 7 -27.25 7.39 -19.76
N LEU A 8 -27.58 7.93 -18.58
CA LEU A 8 -26.76 8.94 -17.92
C LEU A 8 -25.42 8.37 -17.45
N ILE A 9 -25.41 7.16 -16.90
CA ILE A 9 -24.20 6.45 -16.48
C ILE A 9 -23.26 6.24 -17.67
N ILE A 10 -23.80 5.70 -18.77
CA ILE A 10 -23.05 5.43 -20.00
C ILE A 10 -22.46 6.73 -20.52
N ARG A 11 -23.28 7.78 -20.68
CA ARG A 11 -22.82 9.07 -21.22
C ARG A 11 -21.77 9.73 -20.34
N TYR A 12 -21.87 9.59 -19.02
CA TYR A 12 -20.86 10.11 -18.11
C TYR A 12 -19.54 9.36 -18.24
N ALA A 13 -19.57 8.02 -18.30
CA ALA A 13 -18.37 7.21 -18.49
C ALA A 13 -17.65 7.54 -19.80
N GLU A 14 -18.39 7.68 -20.91
CA GLU A 14 -17.86 8.13 -22.19
C GLU A 14 -17.15 9.48 -22.08
N LYS A 15 -17.77 10.45 -21.38
CA LYS A 15 -17.18 11.79 -21.21
C LYS A 15 -15.92 11.78 -20.37
N VAL A 16 -15.84 10.92 -19.34
CA VAL A 16 -14.62 10.74 -18.56
C VAL A 16 -13.50 10.16 -19.43
N LEU A 17 -13.82 9.15 -20.25
CA LEU A 17 -12.86 8.52 -21.17
C LEU A 17 -12.39 9.48 -22.28
N GLU A 18 -13.30 10.26 -22.86
CA GLU A 18 -12.99 11.30 -23.85
C GLU A 18 -12.03 12.35 -23.28
N ARG A 19 -12.27 12.82 -22.04
CA ARG A 19 -11.36 13.75 -21.35
C ARG A 19 -9.98 13.16 -21.12
N ALA A 20 -9.90 11.88 -20.76
CA ALA A 20 -8.63 11.20 -20.60
C ALA A 20 -7.86 11.10 -21.92
N ARG A 21 -8.54 10.82 -23.04
CA ARG A 21 -7.94 10.76 -24.39
C ARG A 21 -7.45 12.14 -24.88
N ASN A 22 -8.17 13.20 -24.55
CA ASN A 22 -7.89 14.55 -25.04
C ASN A 22 -6.84 15.31 -24.22
N ASN A 23 -6.14 14.67 -23.28
CA ASN A 23 -5.18 15.38 -22.43
C ASN A 23 -3.86 15.69 -23.17
N PRO A 24 -3.49 16.96 -23.35
CA PRO A 24 -2.19 17.31 -23.93
C PRO A 24 -1.04 17.00 -22.95
N GLU A 25 -0.26 15.96 -23.26
CA GLU A 25 0.94 15.55 -22.50
C GLU A 25 1.91 16.72 -22.17
N LYS A 26 1.91 17.77 -23.01
CA LYS A 26 2.80 18.93 -22.92
C LYS A 26 2.53 19.88 -21.74
N VAL A 27 1.34 19.87 -21.13
CA VAL A 27 0.98 20.84 -20.07
C VAL A 27 1.58 20.49 -18.70
N VAL A 28 1.97 19.23 -18.50
CA VAL A 28 2.23 18.67 -17.17
C VAL A 28 3.71 18.74 -16.77
N MET A 29 4.62 18.84 -17.74
CA MET A 29 6.08 18.69 -17.53
C MET A 29 6.83 19.99 -17.17
N ASN A 30 6.14 21.11 -16.94
CA ASN A 30 6.78 22.34 -16.44
C ASN A 30 7.06 22.25 -14.92
N ALA A 31 7.94 21.34 -14.54
CA ALA A 31 8.53 21.32 -13.21
C ALA A 31 9.56 22.46 -13.12
N ASN A 32 9.13 23.58 -12.54
CA ASN A 32 9.90 24.81 -12.46
C ASN A 32 11.13 24.72 -11.53
N SER A 33 11.24 23.66 -10.70
CA SER A 33 12.34 23.47 -9.76
C SER A 33 12.87 22.03 -9.73
N ILE A 34 14.12 21.85 -9.27
CA ILE A 34 14.76 20.53 -9.10
C ILE A 34 13.99 19.66 -8.09
N LYS A 35 13.54 20.26 -6.98
CA LYS A 35 12.76 19.56 -5.96
C LYS A 35 11.43 19.02 -6.49
N ASP A 36 10.75 19.78 -7.36
CA ASP A 36 9.53 19.31 -8.02
C ASP A 36 9.84 18.10 -8.90
N LYS A 37 10.90 18.17 -9.72
CA LYS A 37 11.30 17.05 -10.59
C LYS A 37 11.58 15.78 -9.79
N GLN A 38 12.32 15.88 -8.68
CA GLN A 38 12.61 14.73 -7.82
C GLN A 38 11.35 14.14 -7.18
N PHE A 39 10.43 15.00 -6.72
CA PHE A 39 9.19 14.55 -6.11
C PHE A 39 8.26 13.86 -7.12
N LEU A 40 8.07 14.45 -8.30
CA LEU A 40 7.25 13.86 -9.36
C LEU A 40 7.87 12.55 -9.89
N TRP A 41 9.21 12.48 -9.99
CA TRP A 41 9.90 11.25 -10.34
C TRP A 41 9.69 10.15 -9.31
N SER A 42 9.67 10.49 -8.02
CA SER A 42 9.37 9.53 -6.95
C SER A 42 7.97 8.93 -7.10
N ILE A 43 6.96 9.77 -7.39
CA ILE A 43 5.59 9.32 -7.67
C ILE A 43 5.56 8.37 -8.88
N ALA A 44 6.22 8.74 -9.99
CA ALA A 44 6.25 7.92 -11.20
C ALA A 44 6.97 6.57 -10.98
N SER A 45 8.09 6.58 -10.26
CA SER A 45 8.88 5.39 -9.92
C SER A 45 8.07 4.42 -9.05
N MET A 46 7.36 4.95 -8.04
CA MET A 46 6.48 4.15 -7.20
C MET A 46 5.32 3.53 -7.99
N LEU A 47 4.68 4.31 -8.88
CA LEU A 47 3.64 3.79 -9.76
C LEU A 47 4.17 2.66 -10.68
N GLY A 48 5.39 2.80 -11.21
CA GLY A 48 6.01 1.74 -11.99
C GLY A 48 6.25 0.47 -11.18
N SER A 49 6.68 0.64 -9.92
CA SER A 49 7.09 -0.46 -9.03
C SER A 49 5.93 -1.36 -8.61
N ILE A 50 4.68 -0.87 -8.57
CA ILE A 50 3.52 -1.68 -8.17
C ILE A 50 3.07 -2.68 -9.24
N LYS A 51 3.48 -2.51 -10.51
CA LYS A 51 3.09 -3.41 -11.61
C LYS A 51 3.52 -4.86 -11.37
N LYS A 52 4.59 -5.06 -10.58
CA LYS A 52 5.13 -6.39 -10.27
C LYS A 52 4.16 -7.30 -9.52
N TYR A 53 3.17 -6.76 -8.80
CA TYR A 53 2.21 -7.56 -8.05
C TYR A 53 1.12 -8.21 -8.90
N LYS A 54 1.09 -7.89 -10.21
CA LYS A 54 0.13 -8.43 -11.19
C LYS A 54 0.77 -9.42 -12.15
N ASP A 55 2.01 -9.82 -11.90
CA ASP A 55 2.72 -10.84 -12.68
C ASP A 55 2.23 -12.24 -12.25
N PRO A 56 1.54 -13.00 -13.12
CA PRO A 56 0.99 -14.31 -12.76
C PRO A 56 2.05 -15.29 -12.25
N SER A 57 3.28 -15.21 -12.76
CA SER A 57 4.38 -16.09 -12.32
C SER A 57 4.80 -15.83 -10.86
N LYS A 58 4.53 -14.63 -10.34
CA LYS A 58 4.78 -14.28 -8.94
C LYS A 58 3.60 -14.64 -8.05
N THR A 59 2.39 -14.59 -8.59
CA THR A 59 1.17 -15.06 -7.90
C THR A 59 1.31 -16.54 -7.52
N ASP A 60 1.73 -17.39 -8.46
CA ASP A 60 1.92 -18.83 -8.19
C ASP A 60 2.91 -19.07 -7.05
N LYS A 61 4.08 -18.42 -7.11
CA LYS A 61 5.11 -18.50 -6.07
C LYS A 61 4.61 -18.01 -4.71
N ALA A 62 3.76 -16.99 -4.69
CA ALA A 62 3.19 -16.49 -3.45
C ALA A 62 2.24 -17.50 -2.81
N LEU A 63 1.36 -18.12 -3.61
CA LEU A 63 0.43 -19.16 -3.17
C LEU A 63 1.16 -20.42 -2.70
N GLU A 64 2.23 -20.82 -3.38
CA GLU A 64 3.10 -21.95 -2.98
C GLU A 64 3.83 -21.68 -1.66
N ALA A 65 4.18 -20.42 -1.36
CA ALA A 65 4.95 -20.07 -0.18
C ALA A 65 4.13 -20.04 1.12
N ILE A 66 2.80 -19.89 1.04
CA ILE A 66 1.92 -19.71 2.20
C ILE A 66 1.05 -20.93 2.51
N ASP A 67 0.66 -21.08 3.77
CA ASP A 67 -0.30 -22.08 4.21
C ASP A 67 -1.74 -21.59 3.94
N LEU A 68 -2.18 -21.77 2.69
CA LEU A 68 -3.53 -21.38 2.26
C LEU A 68 -4.61 -22.06 3.11
N GLY A 69 -4.45 -23.34 3.43
CA GLY A 69 -5.41 -24.09 4.24
C GLY A 69 -5.66 -23.41 5.58
N ARG A 70 -4.59 -23.10 6.32
CA ARG A 70 -4.69 -22.41 7.62
C ARG A 70 -5.32 -21.03 7.51
N ILE A 71 -5.02 -20.28 6.45
CA ILE A 71 -5.59 -18.93 6.24
C ILE A 71 -7.11 -19.03 6.01
N TYR A 72 -7.55 -19.93 5.12
CA TYR A 72 -8.96 -20.11 4.78
C TYR A 72 -9.76 -20.69 5.95
N GLU A 73 -9.22 -21.69 6.67
CA GLU A 73 -9.86 -22.25 7.87
C GLU A 73 -10.10 -21.19 8.94
N ASN A 74 -9.14 -20.29 9.15
CA ASN A 74 -9.29 -19.21 10.12
C ASN A 74 -10.27 -18.14 9.62
N ALA A 75 -10.30 -17.83 8.33
CA ALA A 75 -11.27 -16.90 7.75
C ALA A 75 -12.71 -17.42 7.95
N GLU A 76 -12.95 -18.71 7.69
CA GLU A 76 -14.25 -19.36 7.94
C GLU A 76 -14.65 -19.35 9.41
N LYS A 77 -13.71 -19.54 10.33
CA LYS A 77 -13.99 -19.43 11.77
C LYS A 77 -14.43 -18.01 12.14
N LEU A 78 -13.69 -17.00 11.68
CA LEU A 78 -14.02 -15.59 11.91
C LEU A 78 -15.40 -15.22 11.33
N GLU A 79 -15.72 -15.71 10.13
CA GLU A 79 -17.02 -15.51 9.50
C GLU A 79 -18.15 -16.14 10.32
N LYS A 80 -18.01 -17.40 10.73
CA LYS A 80 -19.01 -18.11 11.56
C LYS A 80 -19.23 -17.41 12.90
N GLU A 81 -18.15 -16.98 13.56
CA GLU A 81 -18.22 -16.22 14.80
C GLU A 81 -18.96 -14.89 14.64
N ALA A 82 -18.71 -14.15 13.55
CA ALA A 82 -19.41 -12.90 13.27
C ALA A 82 -20.92 -13.10 13.07
N HIS A 83 -21.31 -14.10 12.29
CA HIS A 83 -22.73 -14.43 12.05
C HIS A 83 -23.44 -14.88 13.34
N SER A 84 -22.74 -15.62 14.22
CA SER A 84 -23.32 -16.11 15.48
C SER A 84 -23.63 -15.01 16.48
N LYS A 85 -22.93 -13.87 16.41
CA LYS A 85 -23.09 -12.76 17.35
C LYS A 85 -24.25 -11.84 17.02
N SER A 86 -24.94 -12.04 15.88
CA SER A 86 -25.99 -11.14 15.35
C SER A 86 -25.58 -9.66 15.36
N ASP A 87 -24.27 -9.41 15.34
CA ASP A 87 -23.71 -8.10 15.08
C ASP A 87 -23.81 -7.97 13.57
N GLY A 88 -24.50 -6.93 13.08
CA GLY A 88 -24.78 -6.69 11.67
C GLY A 88 -23.52 -6.36 10.85
N SER A 89 -22.45 -7.15 11.02
CA SER A 89 -21.17 -7.07 10.37
C SER A 89 -21.39 -7.04 8.86
N GLU A 90 -21.24 -5.85 8.28
CA GLU A 90 -21.28 -5.58 6.84
C GLU A 90 -20.07 -6.17 6.08
N LEU A 91 -19.35 -7.14 6.66
CA LEU A 91 -18.18 -7.78 6.08
C LEU A 91 -18.58 -8.95 5.19
N ALA A 92 -17.92 -9.09 4.04
CA ALA A 92 -17.97 -10.27 3.20
C ALA A 92 -16.81 -11.23 3.51
N TYR A 93 -16.88 -12.44 2.96
CA TYR A 93 -15.84 -13.48 3.10
C TYR A 93 -14.42 -12.93 2.84
N GLN A 94 -14.26 -12.10 1.82
CA GLN A 94 -12.99 -11.45 1.49
C GLN A 94 -12.41 -10.63 2.65
N ASP A 95 -13.24 -9.94 3.41
CA ASP A 95 -12.79 -9.14 4.55
C ASP A 95 -12.30 -10.05 5.68
N PHE A 96 -12.97 -11.18 5.94
CA PHE A 96 -12.51 -12.20 6.89
C PHE A 96 -11.20 -12.85 6.44
N LEU A 97 -11.02 -13.04 5.13
CA LEU A 97 -9.78 -13.56 4.56
C LEU A 97 -8.60 -12.61 4.82
N VAL A 98 -8.80 -11.29 4.64
CA VAL A 98 -7.78 -10.27 4.99
C VAL A 98 -7.50 -10.25 6.50
N LYS A 99 -8.55 -10.32 7.34
CA LYS A 99 -8.42 -10.39 8.81
C LYS A 99 -7.71 -11.65 9.28
N SER A 100 -7.78 -12.75 8.53
CA SER A 100 -7.02 -13.98 8.78
C SER A 100 -5.56 -13.86 8.30
N LEU A 101 -5.35 -13.23 7.15
CA LEU A 101 -4.04 -13.09 6.52
C LEU A 101 -3.08 -12.19 7.31
N LEU A 102 -3.54 -11.05 7.84
CA LEU A 102 -2.73 -10.12 8.63
C LEU A 102 -1.99 -10.79 9.82
N PRO A 103 -2.68 -11.47 10.76
CA PRO A 103 -2.04 -12.13 11.88
C PRO A 103 -1.22 -13.35 11.45
N TYR A 104 -1.62 -14.08 10.41
CA TYR A 104 -0.80 -15.14 9.84
C TYR A 104 0.54 -14.58 9.35
N PHE A 105 0.51 -13.48 8.60
CA PHE A 105 1.71 -12.87 8.06
C PHE A 105 2.64 -12.39 9.17
N LYS A 106 2.10 -11.61 10.12
CA LYS A 106 2.87 -11.02 11.23
C LYS A 106 3.45 -12.05 12.20
N ASN A 107 2.66 -13.06 12.57
CA ASN A 107 3.00 -13.95 13.69
C ASN A 107 3.58 -15.30 13.23
N SER A 108 3.37 -15.70 11.97
CA SER A 108 3.80 -17.03 11.48
C SER A 108 4.70 -16.97 10.25
N PHE A 109 4.51 -15.99 9.36
CA PHE A 109 5.21 -15.99 8.07
C PHE A 109 6.46 -15.11 8.05
N PHE A 110 6.36 -13.84 8.45
CA PHE A 110 7.39 -12.82 8.23
C PHE A 110 7.97 -12.29 9.54
N LYS A 111 9.26 -11.95 9.54
CA LYS A 111 9.99 -11.53 10.76
C LYS A 111 10.56 -10.12 10.64
N TRP A 112 10.49 -9.36 11.73
CA TRP A 112 11.06 -8.03 11.80
C TRP A 112 12.56 -8.09 12.08
N VAL A 113 13.36 -7.29 11.36
CA VAL A 113 14.83 -7.25 11.50
C VAL A 113 15.29 -5.83 11.82
N ASN A 114 15.72 -5.60 13.06
CA ASN A 114 16.43 -4.37 13.45
C ASN A 114 17.90 -4.45 13.05
N ALA A 115 18.56 -5.53 13.42
CA ALA A 115 19.89 -5.94 12.99
C ALA A 115 19.84 -7.44 12.65
N PRO A 116 20.63 -7.92 11.66
CA PRO A 116 20.63 -9.33 11.30
C PRO A 116 21.12 -10.21 12.45
N GLU A 117 20.85 -11.49 12.37
CA GLU A 117 21.42 -12.49 13.27
C GLU A 117 22.83 -12.89 12.79
N CYS A 118 23.76 -13.13 13.70
CA CYS A 118 25.07 -13.65 13.32
C CYS A 118 24.94 -15.11 12.85
N PRO A 119 25.41 -15.46 11.64
CA PRO A 119 25.27 -16.81 11.11
C PRO A 119 26.15 -17.86 11.82
N GLN A 120 27.08 -17.45 12.69
CA GLN A 120 27.96 -18.35 13.42
C GLN A 120 27.51 -18.61 14.87
N CYS A 121 27.19 -17.56 15.64
CA CYS A 121 26.79 -17.70 17.05
C CYS A 121 25.30 -17.51 17.30
N HIS A 122 24.50 -17.16 16.29
CA HIS A 122 23.06 -16.93 16.41
C HIS A 122 22.66 -15.79 17.36
N HIS A 123 23.62 -15.03 17.88
CA HIS A 123 23.36 -13.82 18.64
C HIS A 123 22.89 -12.69 17.71
N ASN A 124 22.10 -11.76 18.25
CA ASN A 124 21.45 -10.66 17.54
C ASN A 124 21.54 -9.35 18.35
N GLY A 125 20.82 -8.30 17.90
CA GLY A 125 20.72 -7.03 18.64
C GLY A 125 22.07 -6.32 18.77
N ASP A 126 22.40 -5.87 19.99
CA ASP A 126 23.61 -5.09 20.29
C ASP A 126 24.91 -5.85 20.04
N ASN A 127 24.85 -7.16 19.78
CA ASN A 127 26.02 -7.93 19.35
C ASN A 127 26.48 -7.56 17.93
N LEU A 128 25.55 -7.08 17.09
CA LEU A 128 25.81 -6.74 15.70
C LEU A 128 25.98 -5.23 15.56
N ILE A 129 27.24 -4.80 15.46
CA ILE A 129 27.57 -3.39 15.27
C ILE A 129 27.46 -3.05 13.79
N ARG A 130 26.59 -2.11 13.45
CA ARG A 130 26.50 -1.56 12.09
C ARG A 130 27.78 -0.81 11.74
N LYS A 131 28.44 -1.21 10.65
CA LYS A 131 29.69 -0.62 10.15
C LYS A 131 29.47 0.32 8.97
N GLY A 132 28.42 0.11 8.18
CA GLY A 132 28.15 0.97 7.03
C GLY A 132 27.10 0.39 6.10
N ILE A 133 27.16 0.86 4.85
CA ILE A 133 26.33 0.40 3.74
C ILE A 133 27.28 0.07 2.59
N LEU A 134 27.03 -1.04 1.92
CA LEU A 134 27.71 -1.46 0.69
C LEU A 134 26.76 -1.31 -0.49
N ASP A 135 27.36 -1.13 -1.66
CA ASP A 135 26.63 -1.08 -2.91
C ASP A 135 26.02 -2.44 -3.28
N PRO A 136 24.86 -2.44 -3.96
CA PRO A 136 24.28 -3.65 -4.54
C PRO A 136 25.25 -4.35 -5.52
N PRO A 137 25.12 -5.68 -5.71
CA PRO A 137 25.93 -6.39 -6.69
C PRO A 137 25.59 -5.94 -8.12
N SER A 138 26.52 -6.14 -9.05
CA SER A 138 26.29 -5.99 -10.49
C SER A 138 26.68 -7.30 -11.19
N PRO A 139 25.73 -8.04 -11.81
CA PRO A 139 24.30 -7.73 -11.96
C PRO A 139 23.50 -7.80 -10.64
N ASN A 140 22.36 -7.09 -10.58
CA ASN A 140 21.47 -7.01 -9.41
C ASN A 140 20.10 -7.69 -9.65
N PRO A 141 20.03 -9.03 -9.81
CA PRO A 141 18.80 -9.72 -10.20
C PRO A 141 17.68 -9.65 -9.15
N HIS A 142 18.02 -9.41 -7.86
CA HIS A 142 17.05 -9.35 -6.76
C HIS A 142 16.69 -7.92 -6.34
N GLU A 143 17.01 -6.94 -7.17
CA GLU A 143 16.66 -5.53 -6.96
C GLU A 143 17.10 -5.02 -5.57
N ILE A 144 18.29 -5.42 -5.11
CA ILE A 144 18.84 -4.99 -3.82
C ILE A 144 19.07 -3.49 -3.88
N SER A 145 18.47 -2.73 -2.95
CA SER A 145 18.64 -1.27 -2.89
C SER A 145 19.96 -0.87 -2.22
N SER A 146 20.37 -1.63 -1.21
CA SER A 146 21.59 -1.43 -0.43
C SER A 146 21.89 -2.69 0.38
N ILE A 147 23.13 -2.85 0.82
CA ILE A 147 23.51 -3.93 1.73
C ILE A 147 24.02 -3.30 3.02
N GLU A 148 23.32 -3.55 4.13
CA GLU A 148 23.79 -3.08 5.42
C GLU A 148 24.93 -3.98 5.92
N ASP A 149 26.02 -3.36 6.35
CA ASP A 149 27.22 -4.05 6.80
C ASP A 149 27.28 -4.04 8.33
N TYR A 150 27.43 -5.22 8.93
CA TYR A 150 27.49 -5.44 10.37
C TYR A 150 28.73 -6.24 10.75
N PHE A 151 29.13 -6.09 12.01
CA PHE A 151 30.23 -6.84 12.61
C PHE A 151 29.77 -7.45 13.93
N CYS A 152 29.94 -8.76 14.06
CA CYS A 152 29.64 -9.50 15.28
C CYS A 152 30.80 -9.35 16.28
N LYS A 153 30.52 -8.87 17.50
CA LYS A 153 31.56 -8.71 18.53
C LYS A 153 32.11 -10.04 19.04
N ASP A 154 31.26 -11.07 19.15
CA ASP A 154 31.69 -12.35 19.73
C ASP A 154 32.49 -13.19 18.73
N CYS A 155 31.99 -13.33 17.51
CA CYS A 155 32.62 -14.14 16.47
C CYS A 155 33.68 -13.38 15.67
N GLN A 156 33.75 -12.05 15.79
CA GLN A 156 34.63 -11.20 14.98
C GLN A 156 34.42 -11.38 13.46
N VAL A 157 33.20 -11.75 13.05
CA VAL A 157 32.84 -11.95 11.64
C VAL A 157 31.97 -10.82 11.10
N ARG A 158 32.13 -10.59 9.80
CA ARG A 158 31.28 -9.70 9.02
C ARG A 158 29.93 -10.36 8.76
N VAL A 159 28.85 -9.60 8.92
CA VAL A 159 27.47 -10.03 8.66
C VAL A 159 26.82 -8.99 7.77
N THR A 160 26.18 -9.42 6.68
CA THR A 160 25.52 -8.51 5.75
C THR A 160 24.02 -8.69 5.78
N PHE A 161 23.30 -7.59 5.53
CA PHE A 161 21.84 -7.60 5.43
C PHE A 161 21.39 -6.87 4.17
N PRO A 162 21.19 -7.59 3.05
CA PRO A 162 20.70 -7.02 1.80
C PRO A 162 19.24 -6.56 1.90
N ARG A 163 18.96 -5.34 1.42
CA ARG A 163 17.62 -4.74 1.39
C ARG A 163 16.94 -5.00 0.05
N TYR A 164 16.25 -6.13 -0.06
CA TYR A 164 15.63 -6.63 -1.29
C TYR A 164 14.34 -5.89 -1.69
N ASN A 165 14.20 -5.54 -2.98
CA ASN A 165 12.92 -5.08 -3.55
C ASN A 165 12.22 -6.14 -4.40
N ASP A 166 12.90 -7.24 -4.73
CA ASP A 166 12.27 -8.39 -5.36
C ASP A 166 11.31 -9.09 -4.38
N CYS A 167 10.01 -8.93 -4.62
CA CYS A 167 8.95 -9.51 -3.79
C CYS A 167 8.98 -11.03 -3.75
N VAL A 168 9.49 -11.72 -4.78
CA VAL A 168 9.63 -13.18 -4.77
C VAL A 168 10.75 -13.59 -3.83
N LYS A 169 11.89 -12.88 -3.85
CA LYS A 169 12.98 -13.14 -2.92
C LYS A 169 12.55 -12.98 -1.46
N LEU A 170 11.62 -12.05 -1.19
CA LEU A 170 11.07 -11.86 0.16
C LEU A 170 10.19 -13.02 0.65
N LEU A 171 9.61 -13.83 -0.25
CA LEU A 171 8.90 -15.06 0.13
C LEU A 171 9.86 -16.12 0.71
N GLU A 172 11.13 -16.08 0.28
CA GLU A 172 12.20 -16.94 0.77
C GLU A 172 12.84 -16.41 2.04
N THR A 173 13.24 -15.13 2.06
CA THR A 173 13.95 -14.55 3.21
C THR A 173 13.05 -14.34 4.42
N ARG A 174 11.74 -14.14 4.18
CA ARG A 174 10.69 -14.01 5.19
C ARG A 174 11.03 -13.03 6.30
N SER A 175 11.78 -11.97 5.97
CA SER A 175 12.29 -11.04 6.96
C SER A 175 12.64 -9.69 6.36
N GLY A 176 12.54 -8.64 7.19
CA GLY A 176 12.86 -7.27 6.79
C GLY A 176 12.27 -6.21 7.70
N ARG A 177 12.14 -4.99 7.16
CA ARG A 177 11.49 -3.84 7.82
C ARG A 177 10.24 -3.43 7.02
N CYS A 178 9.60 -2.33 7.38
CA CYS A 178 8.31 -1.92 6.81
C CYS A 178 8.24 -2.01 5.27
N GLY A 179 9.30 -1.61 4.57
CA GLY A 179 9.42 -1.74 3.11
C GLY A 179 9.27 -3.18 2.62
N GLU A 180 10.10 -4.10 3.13
CA GLU A 180 10.04 -5.52 2.78
C GLU A 180 8.74 -6.18 3.24
N TRP A 181 8.25 -5.83 4.43
CA TRP A 181 6.99 -6.35 4.97
C TRP A 181 5.83 -6.05 4.03
N VAL A 182 5.65 -4.79 3.64
CA VAL A 182 4.55 -4.37 2.76
C VAL A 182 4.73 -4.89 1.34
N ASN A 183 5.96 -4.93 0.83
CA ASN A 183 6.26 -5.45 -0.50
C ASN A 183 5.92 -6.95 -0.63
N CYS A 184 6.30 -7.76 0.36
CA CYS A 184 5.95 -9.18 0.39
C CYS A 184 4.45 -9.39 0.65
N PHE A 185 3.89 -8.68 1.62
CA PHE A 185 2.48 -8.79 1.97
C PHE A 185 1.56 -8.41 0.80
N LEU A 186 1.87 -7.35 0.05
CA LEU A 186 1.07 -6.97 -1.12
C LEU A 186 1.03 -8.05 -2.18
N LEU A 187 2.15 -8.73 -2.46
CA LEU A 187 2.18 -9.84 -3.40
C LEU A 187 1.23 -10.97 -2.93
N ILE A 188 1.32 -11.36 -1.66
CA ILE A 188 0.46 -12.39 -1.07
C ILE A 188 -1.01 -11.95 -1.07
N LEU A 189 -1.28 -10.70 -0.72
CA LEU A 189 -2.63 -10.12 -0.69
C LEU A 189 -3.26 -10.16 -2.09
N CYS A 190 -2.51 -9.77 -3.13
CA CYS A 190 -2.97 -9.88 -4.52
C CYS A 190 -3.28 -11.32 -4.90
N ALA A 191 -2.40 -12.25 -4.53
CA ALA A 191 -2.55 -13.65 -4.85
C ALA A 191 -3.78 -14.29 -4.18
N VAL A 192 -4.00 -13.98 -2.90
CA VAL A 192 -5.10 -14.52 -2.10
C VAL A 192 -6.46 -13.91 -2.47
N LEU A 193 -6.50 -12.61 -2.79
CA LEU A 193 -7.74 -11.90 -3.13
C LEU A 193 -8.11 -11.97 -4.62
N GLY A 194 -7.18 -12.39 -5.46
CA GLY A 194 -7.36 -12.47 -6.92
C GLY A 194 -7.32 -11.12 -7.64
N GLU A 195 -7.29 -11.17 -8.97
CA GLU A 195 -7.06 -10.00 -9.82
C GLU A 195 -8.19 -8.97 -9.78
N GLU A 196 -9.43 -9.39 -9.53
CA GLU A 196 -10.63 -8.54 -9.50
C GLU A 196 -10.64 -7.58 -8.30
N THR A 197 -9.81 -7.85 -7.29
CA THR A 197 -9.74 -7.02 -6.10
C THR A 197 -8.77 -5.87 -6.30
N PHE A 198 -9.25 -4.66 -6.06
CA PHE A 198 -8.37 -3.49 -6.00
C PHE A 198 -7.60 -3.44 -4.70
N VAL A 199 -6.27 -3.34 -4.85
CA VAL A 199 -5.31 -3.12 -3.78
C VAL A 199 -4.42 -1.96 -4.16
N ARG A 200 -3.93 -1.23 -3.16
CA ARG A 200 -3.00 -0.13 -3.37
C ARG A 200 -1.89 -0.12 -2.34
N TYR A 201 -0.69 0.20 -2.81
CA TYR A 201 0.47 0.49 -1.98
C TYR A 201 0.35 1.92 -1.47
N VAL A 202 0.51 2.14 -0.17
CA VAL A 202 0.49 3.48 0.42
C VAL A 202 1.88 3.86 0.90
N TRP A 203 2.36 4.99 0.41
CA TRP A 203 3.64 5.56 0.79
C TRP A 203 3.45 6.84 1.58
N ASN A 204 4.05 6.90 2.76
CA ASN A 204 4.27 8.13 3.49
C ASN A 204 5.71 8.64 3.28
N LYS A 205 5.85 9.94 2.98
CA LYS A 205 7.14 10.58 2.69
C LYS A 205 8.15 10.49 3.84
N GLU A 206 7.68 10.37 5.09
CA GLU A 206 8.46 10.27 6.32
C GLU A 206 8.77 8.81 6.70
N ASP A 207 9.20 8.03 5.70
CA ASP A 207 9.79 6.70 5.84
C ASP A 207 8.87 5.67 6.53
N HIS A 208 7.63 5.57 6.04
CA HIS A 208 6.75 4.45 6.37
C HIS A 208 5.85 4.12 5.19
N VAL A 209 5.46 2.86 5.09
CA VAL A 209 4.66 2.32 4.00
C VAL A 209 3.67 1.32 4.56
N TRP A 210 2.53 1.17 3.90
CA TRP A 210 1.48 0.21 4.24
C TRP A 210 0.65 -0.07 2.97
N CYS A 211 -0.51 -0.70 3.12
CA CYS A 211 -1.38 -0.99 1.98
C CYS A 211 -2.85 -0.76 2.30
N GLU A 212 -3.68 -0.78 1.27
CA GLU A 212 -5.13 -0.82 1.40
C GLU A 212 -5.72 -1.76 0.37
N TYR A 213 -6.92 -2.25 0.65
CA TYR A 213 -7.75 -2.95 -0.33
C TYR A 213 -9.14 -2.34 -0.37
N TYR A 214 -9.84 -2.50 -1.49
CA TYR A 214 -11.23 -2.09 -1.61
C TYR A 214 -12.15 -3.22 -1.13
N SER A 215 -12.85 -3.00 -0.02
CA SER A 215 -13.89 -3.92 0.44
C SER A 215 -15.18 -3.64 -0.32
N ASN A 216 -15.66 -4.64 -1.07
CA ASN A 216 -16.92 -4.54 -1.80
C ASN A 216 -18.13 -4.45 -0.88
N ALA A 217 -18.04 -5.09 0.29
CA ALA A 217 -19.11 -5.11 1.28
C ALA A 217 -19.24 -3.74 1.98
N LEU A 218 -18.11 -3.20 2.46
CA LEU A 218 -18.03 -1.86 3.06
C LEU A 218 -18.08 -0.71 2.04
N LYS A 219 -17.92 -1.02 0.75
CA LYS A 219 -17.93 -0.08 -0.38
C LYS A 219 -16.93 1.08 -0.24
N ARG A 220 -15.77 0.81 0.38
CA ARG A 220 -14.69 1.77 0.60
C ARG A 220 -13.33 1.09 0.69
N TRP A 221 -12.28 1.91 0.61
CA TRP A 221 -10.92 1.47 0.87
C TRP A 221 -10.66 1.27 2.36
N VAL A 222 -10.15 0.09 2.70
CA VAL A 222 -9.84 -0.35 4.06
C VAL A 222 -8.33 -0.29 4.27
N HIS A 223 -7.91 0.32 5.39
CA HIS A 223 -6.52 0.40 5.78
C HIS A 223 -5.95 -0.96 6.21
N LEU A 224 -4.72 -1.29 5.79
CA LEU A 224 -3.99 -2.47 6.21
C LEU A 224 -2.52 -2.13 6.52
N ASP A 225 -2.07 -2.40 7.75
CA ASP A 225 -0.65 -2.41 8.09
C ASP A 225 -0.22 -3.82 8.52
N PRO A 226 0.54 -4.57 7.70
CA PRO A 226 0.99 -5.90 8.06
C PRO A 226 2.02 -5.91 9.18
N CYS A 227 2.79 -4.84 9.38
CA CYS A 227 3.78 -4.74 10.46
C CYS A 227 3.07 -4.69 11.82
N GLU A 228 1.96 -3.94 11.86
CA GLU A 228 1.17 -3.78 13.07
C GLU A 228 0.06 -4.85 13.18
N GLY A 229 -0.22 -5.59 12.10
CA GLY A 229 -1.33 -6.56 12.05
C GLY A 229 -2.69 -5.86 12.08
N ALA A 230 -2.73 -4.61 11.61
CA ALA A 230 -3.87 -3.71 11.78
C ALA A 230 -4.84 -3.81 10.59
N PHE A 231 -6.12 -3.98 10.91
CA PHE A 231 -7.22 -3.97 9.94
C PHE A 231 -8.10 -2.74 10.20
N ASP A 232 -8.18 -1.85 9.21
CA ASP A 232 -9.03 -0.66 9.22
C ASP A 232 -8.74 0.38 10.31
N GLU A 233 -7.47 0.50 10.71
CA GLU A 233 -7.03 1.47 11.73
C GLU A 233 -6.18 2.62 11.16
N PRO A 234 -6.72 3.53 10.32
CA PRO A 234 -5.93 4.59 9.69
C PRO A 234 -5.38 5.64 10.68
N SER A 235 -5.97 5.76 11.88
CA SER A 235 -5.53 6.68 12.93
C SER A 235 -4.22 6.25 13.61
N ILE A 236 -3.75 5.03 13.37
CA ILE A 236 -2.58 4.46 14.06
C ILE A 236 -1.33 5.34 13.96
N TYR A 237 -1.11 6.01 12.83
CA TYR A 237 0.10 6.82 12.63
C TYR A 237 0.00 8.20 13.27
N CYS A 238 -1.04 8.97 12.91
CA CYS A 238 -1.15 10.37 13.34
C CYS A 238 -1.61 10.49 14.79
N GLU A 239 -2.51 9.62 15.23
CA GLU A 239 -3.10 9.70 16.57
C GLU A 239 -2.34 8.83 17.55
N ASN A 240 -2.15 7.54 17.25
CA ASN A 240 -1.57 6.61 18.22
C ASN A 240 -0.04 6.76 18.29
N TRP A 241 0.66 6.85 17.16
CA TRP A 241 2.12 7.10 17.20
C TRP A 241 2.44 8.58 17.39
N GLY A 242 1.49 9.48 17.14
CA GLY A 242 1.78 10.92 17.14
C GLY A 242 2.71 11.36 15.99
N LYS A 243 2.81 10.55 14.93
CA LYS A 243 3.73 10.77 13.80
C LYS A 243 3.38 12.04 13.04
N LYS A 244 4.38 12.89 12.83
CA LYS A 244 4.27 14.06 11.92
C LYS A 244 4.49 13.62 10.48
N MET A 245 3.58 13.98 9.58
CA MET A 245 3.59 13.51 8.19
C MET A 245 3.30 14.64 7.21
N SER A 246 3.81 14.55 5.98
CA SER A 246 3.58 15.54 4.92
C SER A 246 2.64 15.02 3.83
N TRP A 247 3.02 13.91 3.21
CA TRP A 247 2.33 13.30 2.07
C TRP A 247 2.10 11.82 2.34
N CYS A 248 0.89 11.36 2.08
CA CYS A 248 0.56 9.95 1.96
C CYS A 248 -0.05 9.72 0.58
N PHE A 249 0.63 8.96 -0.30
CA PHE A 249 0.09 8.61 -1.62
C PHE A 249 -0.29 7.15 -1.68
N GLY A 250 -1.52 6.86 -2.11
CA GLY A 250 -1.96 5.51 -2.46
C GLY A 250 -1.81 5.26 -3.96
N PHE A 251 -1.06 4.23 -4.34
CA PHE A 251 -0.80 3.81 -5.71
C PHE A 251 -1.56 2.52 -6.01
N GLY A 252 -2.58 2.60 -6.87
CA GLY A 252 -3.32 1.45 -7.37
C GLY A 252 -3.31 1.35 -8.89
N GLU A 253 -3.94 0.31 -9.42
CA GLU A 253 -3.99 0.04 -10.87
C GLU A 253 -4.79 1.06 -11.67
N THR A 254 -5.84 1.61 -11.08
CA THR A 254 -6.76 2.52 -11.76
C THR A 254 -6.45 3.98 -11.45
N TYR A 255 -5.93 4.27 -10.24
CA TYR A 255 -5.70 5.63 -9.76
C TYR A 255 -4.59 5.71 -8.72
N ILE A 256 -4.00 6.91 -8.64
CA ILE A 256 -3.23 7.45 -7.54
C ILE A 256 -4.08 8.47 -6.78
N PHE A 257 -4.01 8.42 -5.45
CA PHE A 257 -4.65 9.39 -4.56
C PHE A 257 -3.67 10.00 -3.58
N ASP A 258 -3.80 11.31 -3.34
CA ASP A 258 -3.27 11.94 -2.14
C ASP A 258 -4.20 11.62 -0.96
N LEU A 259 -3.76 10.68 -0.12
CA LEU A 259 -4.44 10.19 1.07
C LEU A 259 -4.06 10.93 2.34
N SER A 260 -3.33 12.05 2.23
CA SER A 260 -2.89 12.81 3.41
C SER A 260 -4.04 13.16 4.34
N ALA A 261 -5.20 13.57 3.79
CA ALA A 261 -6.38 13.90 4.60
C ALA A 261 -6.99 12.70 5.35
N LYS A 262 -6.76 11.47 4.87
CA LYS A 262 -7.22 10.23 5.53
C LYS A 262 -6.33 9.88 6.73
N TYR A 263 -5.03 10.14 6.62
CA TYR A 263 -4.03 9.66 7.58
C TYR A 263 -3.45 10.73 8.50
N ILE A 264 -3.59 12.00 8.15
CA ILE A 264 -3.11 13.15 8.92
C ILE A 264 -4.32 13.88 9.49
N THR A 265 -4.89 13.31 10.55
CA THR A 265 -6.16 13.78 11.13
C THR A 265 -5.98 15.01 12.02
N LYS A 266 -4.76 15.26 12.50
CA LYS A 266 -4.44 16.37 13.42
C LYS A 266 -3.63 17.47 12.71
N PRO A 267 -4.10 18.75 12.72
CA PRO A 267 -3.39 19.85 12.05
C PRO A 267 -1.95 20.08 12.53
N ASP A 268 -1.66 19.88 13.82
CA ASP A 268 -0.32 20.03 14.40
C ASP A 268 0.66 18.92 13.98
N LYS A 269 0.13 17.82 13.44
CA LYS A 269 0.91 16.70 12.88
C LYS A 269 1.15 16.83 11.38
N GLN A 270 0.55 17.82 10.71
CA GLN A 270 0.77 18.08 9.27
C GLN A 270 2.06 18.86 9.05
N ILE A 271 3.06 18.20 8.46
CA ILE A 271 4.25 18.86 7.91
C ILE A 271 3.84 19.62 6.64
N ASN A 272 4.33 20.85 6.50
CA ASN A 272 4.01 21.68 5.34
C ASN A 272 4.52 21.03 4.03
N LYS A 273 3.58 20.65 3.16
CA LYS A 273 3.85 20.02 1.85
C LYS A 273 4.78 20.86 0.96
N LYS A 274 4.78 22.19 1.11
CA LYS A 274 5.67 23.11 0.37
C LYS A 274 7.16 22.97 0.71
N ASN A 275 7.49 22.26 1.80
CA ASN A 275 8.87 21.91 2.12
C ASN A 275 9.47 21.00 1.04
N PHE A 276 8.65 20.21 0.33
CA PHE A 276 9.10 19.22 -0.64
C PHE A 276 8.87 19.67 -2.10
N VAL A 277 7.89 20.55 -2.34
CA VAL A 277 7.54 21.02 -3.68
C VAL A 277 7.31 22.54 -3.70
N SER A 278 7.57 23.19 -4.83
CA SER A 278 7.27 24.60 -5.06
C SER A 278 5.79 24.83 -5.38
N SER A 279 5.12 23.86 -6.01
CA SER A 279 3.74 24.02 -6.47
C SER A 279 2.93 22.75 -6.18
N LEU A 280 1.96 22.85 -5.26
CA LEU A 280 0.99 21.78 -5.01
C LEU A 280 0.10 21.54 -6.24
N GLU A 281 -0.18 22.61 -7.00
CA GLU A 281 -0.94 22.53 -8.24
C GLU A 281 -0.23 21.70 -9.31
N ASN A 282 1.10 21.79 -9.40
CA ASN A 282 1.87 20.95 -10.32
C ASN A 282 1.79 19.46 -9.93
N VAL A 283 1.85 19.15 -8.64
CA VAL A 283 1.65 17.78 -8.15
C VAL A 283 0.25 17.28 -8.49
N ASN A 284 -0.79 18.08 -8.23
CA ASN A 284 -2.16 17.72 -8.56
C ASN A 284 -2.36 17.46 -10.06
N ARG A 285 -1.84 18.35 -10.92
CA ARG A 285 -1.89 18.17 -12.39
C ARG A 285 -1.17 16.90 -12.83
N PHE A 286 -0.02 16.59 -12.22
CA PHE A 286 0.73 15.37 -12.51
C PHE A 286 -0.05 14.11 -12.11
N VAL A 287 -0.67 14.11 -10.92
CA VAL A 287 -1.52 13.00 -10.46
C VAL A 287 -2.74 12.83 -11.36
N VAL A 288 -3.41 13.91 -11.76
CA VAL A 288 -4.54 13.86 -12.71
C VAL A 288 -4.10 13.26 -14.05
N PHE A 289 -2.94 13.65 -14.56
CA PHE A 289 -2.37 13.11 -15.78
C PHE A 289 -2.09 11.60 -15.68
N LEU A 290 -1.45 11.16 -14.59
CA LEU A 290 -1.20 9.74 -14.36
C LEU A 290 -2.50 8.96 -14.24
N ASN A 291 -3.50 9.49 -13.52
CA ASN A 291 -4.82 8.86 -13.37
C ASN A 291 -5.55 8.68 -14.70
N GLN A 292 -5.43 9.64 -15.62
CA GLN A 292 -5.99 9.50 -16.96
C GLN A 292 -5.28 8.42 -17.77
N LYS A 293 -3.94 8.31 -17.67
CA LYS A 293 -3.19 7.21 -18.30
C LYS A 293 -3.58 5.85 -17.74
N LEU A 294 -3.70 5.74 -16.42
CA LEU A 294 -4.12 4.50 -15.73
C LEU A 294 -5.55 4.10 -16.14
N LEU A 295 -6.47 5.07 -16.19
CA LEU A 295 -7.85 4.82 -16.65
C LEU A 295 -7.90 4.26 -18.07
N LEU A 296 -7.14 4.87 -19.00
CA LEU A 296 -7.08 4.42 -20.39
C LEU A 296 -6.47 3.02 -20.51
N GLN A 297 -5.38 2.77 -19.79
CA GLN A 297 -4.72 1.47 -19.76
C GLN A 297 -5.67 0.39 -19.22
N TYR A 298 -6.31 0.64 -18.07
CA TYR A 298 -7.26 -0.29 -17.47
C TYR A 298 -8.45 -0.57 -18.40
N PHE A 299 -9.01 0.47 -19.02
CA PHE A 299 -10.09 0.31 -19.98
C PHE A 299 -9.68 -0.59 -21.14
N GLN A 300 -8.52 -0.36 -21.74
CA GLN A 300 -8.01 -1.17 -22.86
C GLN A 300 -7.75 -2.63 -22.47
N GLU A 301 -7.07 -2.85 -21.35
CA GLU A 301 -6.60 -4.17 -20.93
C GLU A 301 -7.69 -5.05 -20.32
N LYS A 302 -8.64 -4.45 -19.57
CA LYS A 302 -9.60 -5.20 -18.75
C LYS A 302 -11.06 -5.07 -19.20
N ILE A 303 -11.42 -4.04 -19.96
CA ILE A 303 -12.82 -3.79 -20.34
C ILE A 303 -13.04 -3.91 -21.86
N ASP A 304 -12.23 -3.23 -22.66
CA ASP A 304 -12.44 -3.13 -24.11
C ASP A 304 -12.18 -4.44 -24.85
N CYS A 305 -11.33 -5.29 -24.29
CA CYS A 305 -11.05 -6.64 -24.76
C CYS A 305 -12.24 -7.60 -24.61
N LYS A 306 -13.25 -7.27 -23.79
CA LYS A 306 -14.41 -8.14 -23.54
C LYS A 306 -15.40 -8.13 -24.72
N PRO A 307 -15.93 -9.29 -25.14
CA PRO A 307 -16.89 -9.41 -26.25
C PRO A 307 -18.32 -9.02 -25.81
N ILE A 308 -18.48 -7.79 -25.30
CA ILE A 308 -19.74 -7.22 -24.82
C ILE A 308 -20.03 -5.89 -25.52
N SER A 309 -21.28 -5.43 -25.49
CA SER A 309 -21.66 -4.15 -26.11
C SER A 309 -20.93 -2.96 -25.46
N ASN A 310 -20.74 -1.88 -26.22
CA ASN A 310 -20.12 -0.65 -25.72
C ASN A 310 -20.85 -0.09 -24.49
N ASP A 311 -22.18 -0.17 -24.46
CA ASP A 311 -22.98 0.27 -23.31
C ASP A 311 -22.63 -0.51 -22.04
N LYS A 312 -22.48 -1.85 -22.15
CA LYS A 312 -22.05 -2.68 -21.02
C LYS A 312 -20.61 -2.37 -20.60
N LYS A 313 -19.70 -2.11 -21.55
CA LYS A 313 -18.34 -1.65 -21.25
C LYS A 313 -18.33 -0.34 -20.47
N MET A 314 -19.17 0.63 -20.86
CA MET A 314 -19.28 1.92 -20.18
C MET A 314 -19.90 1.78 -18.79
N GLN A 315 -20.90 0.92 -18.62
CA GLN A 315 -21.45 0.60 -17.30
C GLN A 315 -20.41 -0.05 -16.39
N GLU A 316 -19.65 -1.03 -16.91
CA GLU A 316 -18.58 -1.68 -16.16
C GLU A 316 -17.51 -0.67 -15.73
N LEU A 317 -17.03 0.17 -16.65
CA LEU A 317 -16.09 1.25 -16.37
C LEU A 317 -16.63 2.21 -15.28
N TYR A 318 -17.93 2.53 -15.34
CA TYR A 318 -18.54 3.38 -14.34
C TYR A 318 -18.52 2.73 -12.95
N TYR A 319 -19.04 1.52 -12.81
CA TYR A 319 -19.22 0.91 -11.48
C TYR A 319 -17.90 0.42 -10.86
N SER A 320 -17.01 -0.15 -11.67
CA SER A 320 -15.74 -0.70 -11.17
C SER A 320 -14.70 0.40 -10.92
N VAL A 321 -14.68 1.47 -11.72
CA VAL A 321 -13.57 2.42 -11.73
C VAL A 321 -14.05 3.82 -11.30
N ILE A 322 -14.93 4.44 -12.08
CA ILE A 322 -15.30 5.86 -11.90
C ILE A 322 -16.07 6.11 -10.58
N LEU A 323 -17.01 5.23 -10.23
CA LEU A 323 -17.81 5.36 -9.01
C LEU A 323 -16.94 5.22 -7.77
N VAL A 324 -16.02 4.25 -7.77
CA VAL A 324 -15.06 4.01 -6.68
C VAL A 324 -14.18 5.24 -6.48
N HIS A 325 -13.63 5.80 -7.57
CA HIS A 325 -12.85 7.03 -7.54
C HIS A 325 -13.62 8.22 -6.97
N ASN A 326 -14.85 8.44 -7.47
CA ASN A 326 -15.67 9.58 -7.05
C ASN A 326 -16.08 9.48 -5.58
N LYS A 327 -16.35 8.27 -5.09
CA LYS A 327 -16.61 8.03 -3.66
C LYS A 327 -15.40 8.35 -2.81
N GLU A 328 -14.20 7.93 -3.22
CA GLU A 328 -12.96 8.25 -2.50
C GLU A 328 -12.69 9.76 -2.47
N LEU A 329 -12.81 10.45 -3.62
CA LEU A 329 -12.70 11.91 -3.68
C LEU A 329 -13.68 12.62 -2.74
N LYS A 330 -14.93 12.12 -2.67
CA LYS A 330 -15.94 12.68 -1.77
C LYS A 330 -15.55 12.43 -0.30
N SER A 331 -15.10 11.22 0.01
CA SER A 331 -14.66 10.84 1.37
C SER A 331 -13.49 11.69 1.84
N LEU A 332 -12.52 12.00 0.98
CA LEU A 332 -11.34 12.79 1.34
C LEU A 332 -11.65 14.29 1.52
N ARG A 333 -12.74 14.79 0.94
CA ARG A 333 -13.21 16.18 1.12
C ARG A 333 -14.02 16.36 2.40
N GLN A 334 -14.65 15.30 2.85
CA GLN A 334 -15.31 15.25 4.14
C GLN A 334 -14.23 15.00 5.18
N GLN A 335 -14.19 15.77 6.27
CA GLN A 335 -13.23 15.46 7.33
C GLN A 335 -13.45 14.02 7.81
N PRO A 336 -12.38 13.25 8.08
CA PRO A 336 -12.54 11.86 8.49
C PRO A 336 -13.45 11.81 9.71
N ALA A 337 -14.52 11.01 9.62
CA ALA A 337 -15.24 10.61 10.82
C ALA A 337 -14.23 9.92 11.74
N ALA A 338 -14.12 10.38 12.98
CA ALA A 338 -13.28 9.74 13.97
C ALA A 338 -13.71 8.26 14.05
N THR A 339 -12.84 7.35 13.62
CA THR A 339 -13.02 5.93 13.93
C THR A 339 -12.92 5.80 15.44
N SER A 340 -13.95 5.24 16.05
CA SER A 340 -14.05 4.99 17.49
C SER A 340 -13.06 3.89 17.89
N SER A 341 -11.78 4.21 17.96
CA SER A 341 -10.83 3.40 18.73
C SER A 341 -10.73 4.02 20.11
N GLU A 342 -11.51 3.53 21.08
CA GLU A 342 -11.31 3.76 22.52
C GLU A 342 -10.05 3.04 23.04
N ASN A 343 -8.93 3.11 22.29
CA ASN A 343 -7.68 2.52 22.71
C ASN A 343 -6.76 3.62 23.24
N VAL A 344 -6.35 3.44 24.51
CA VAL A 344 -5.16 4.09 25.09
C VAL A 344 -4.05 4.08 24.05
N SER A 345 -3.35 5.20 23.85
CA SER A 345 -2.19 5.30 22.97
C SER A 345 -1.20 4.15 23.24
N LYS A 346 -1.09 3.20 22.31
CA LYS A 346 -0.21 2.01 22.43
C LYS A 346 1.17 2.23 21.81
N GLY A 347 1.43 3.39 21.20
CA GLY A 347 2.66 3.64 20.45
C GLY A 347 2.88 2.66 19.29
N ARG A 348 4.02 2.77 18.62
CA ARG A 348 4.44 1.87 17.55
C ARG A 348 4.90 0.50 18.10
N GLN A 349 4.41 -0.60 17.51
CA GLN A 349 4.80 -1.95 17.93
C GLN A 349 6.01 -2.50 17.16
N SER A 350 6.27 -1.99 15.95
CA SER A 350 7.42 -2.39 15.13
C SER A 350 8.67 -1.51 15.37
N GLY A 351 9.86 -2.13 15.33
CA GLY A 351 11.12 -1.45 15.64
C GLY A 351 11.56 -1.64 17.10
N ASN A 352 12.81 -1.32 17.42
CA ASN A 352 13.26 -1.30 18.82
C ASN A 352 12.83 0.00 19.53
N SER A 353 12.76 -0.04 20.86
CA SER A 353 12.23 1.07 21.68
C SER A 353 13.02 2.38 21.50
N GLU A 354 14.35 2.30 21.40
CA GLU A 354 15.21 3.47 21.19
C GLU A 354 14.92 4.16 19.86
N TRP A 355 14.77 3.39 18.76
CA TRP A 355 14.45 3.93 17.45
C TRP A 355 13.05 4.53 17.40
N VAL A 356 12.07 3.87 18.03
CA VAL A 356 10.69 4.38 18.14
C VAL A 356 10.66 5.70 18.91
N LYS A 357 11.35 5.77 20.06
CA LYS A 357 11.44 6.98 20.89
C LYS A 357 12.18 8.12 20.19
N ALA A 358 13.28 7.83 19.48
CA ALA A 358 14.03 8.82 18.73
C ALA A 358 13.18 9.51 17.63
N ARG A 359 12.13 8.83 17.16
CA ARG A 359 11.17 9.35 16.19
C ARG A 359 9.92 9.99 16.84
N GLY A 360 9.79 9.92 18.16
CA GLY A 360 8.59 10.34 18.88
C GLY A 360 7.35 9.54 18.49
N GLU A 361 7.53 8.26 18.15
CA GLU A 361 6.47 7.35 17.70
C GLU A 361 6.00 6.39 18.82
N ASP A 362 6.39 6.64 20.07
CA ASP A 362 6.03 5.83 21.25
C ASP A 362 4.64 6.15 21.81
N GLY A 363 3.95 7.13 21.22
CA GLY A 363 2.60 7.51 21.58
C GLY A 363 2.49 8.47 22.77
N THR A 364 3.59 9.17 23.09
CA THR A 364 3.65 10.20 24.15
C THR A 364 3.37 11.62 23.65
#